data_AF-A0A8T8I3G6-F1
#
_entry.id   AF-A0A8T8I3G6-F1
#
_cell.length_a   1.000
_cell.length_b   1.000
_cell.length_c   1.000
_cell.angle_alpha   90.00
_cell.angle_beta   90.00
_cell.angle_gamma   90.00
#
_symmetry.space_group_name_H-M   'P 1'
#
loop_
_entity.id
_entity.type
_entity.pdbx_description
1 polymer ?
#
loop_
_entity_poly.entity_id
_entity_poly.type
_entity_poly.pdbx_seq_one_letter_code
_entity_poly.pdbx_strand_id
1 'polypeptide(L)'
;VLVRILVTSDEATSDKVIRATNRQTSVPDASLRATDEVQRKIEAHFASAGWYYDRRKNYYRNIGKSPDRIISIPLLGQAVMGVA
;
A
#
# COMPACT_ATOMS: atom_id res chain seq x y z
N VAL A 1 -19.92 14.39 -9.12
CA VAL A 1 -18.88 13.73 -8.28
C VAL A 1 -19.17 14.10 -6.83
N LEU A 2 -19.32 13.12 -5.94
CA LEU A 2 -19.69 13.34 -4.54
C LEU A 2 -18.47 13.05 -3.67
N VAL A 3 -17.91 14.08 -3.04
CA VAL A 3 -16.71 13.98 -2.19
C VAL A 3 -17.14 14.09 -0.74
N ARG A 4 -16.93 13.03 0.06
CA ARG A 4 -17.12 13.05 1.51
C ARG A 4 -15.75 13.07 2.18
N ILE A 5 -15.46 14.14 2.92
CA ILE A 5 -14.23 14.28 3.70
C ILE A 5 -14.55 13.88 5.13
N LEU A 6 -13.91 12.81 5.61
CA LEU A 6 -13.98 12.34 6.99
C LEU A 6 -12.64 12.61 7.66
N VAL A 7 -12.63 13.47 8.67
CA VAL A 7 -11.45 13.74 9.49
C VAL A 7 -11.59 12.92 10.76
N THR A 8 -10.69 11.98 10.98
CA THR A 8 -10.67 11.11 12.17
C THR A 8 -9.22 10.89 12.56
N SER A 9 -8.94 11.02 13.87
CA SER A 9 -7.62 10.80 14.47
C SER A 9 -7.39 9.35 14.91
N ASP A 10 -8.43 8.51 14.79
CA ASP A 10 -8.40 7.08 15.11
C ASP A 10 -8.16 6.24 13.85
N GLU A 11 -7.00 5.59 13.81
CA GLU A 11 -6.56 4.74 12.69
C GLU A 11 -7.48 3.53 12.50
N ALA A 12 -8.08 3.00 13.58
CA ALA A 12 -8.99 1.86 13.51
C ALA A 12 -10.33 2.21 12.83
N THR A 13 -10.85 3.41 13.10
CA THR A 13 -12.07 3.92 12.44
C THR A 13 -11.82 4.24 10.97
N SER A 14 -10.64 4.78 10.65
CA SER A 14 -10.22 5.03 9.27
C SER A 14 -10.14 3.72 8.46
N ASP A 15 -9.51 2.68 9.03
CA ASP A 15 -9.42 1.37 8.38
C ASP A 15 -10.79 0.70 8.18
N LYS A 16 -11.75 0.88 9.10
CA LYS A 16 -13.14 0.39 8.92
C LYS A 16 -13.85 1.08 7.77
N VAL A 17 -13.75 2.41 7.67
CA VAL A 17 -14.35 3.19 6.57
C VAL A 17 -13.70 2.80 5.25
N ILE A 18 -12.36 2.73 5.20
CA ILE A 18 -11.60 2.28 4.01
C ILE A 18 -12.06 0.90 3.58
N ARG A 19 -12.19 -0.06 4.51
CA ARG A 19 -12.64 -1.43 4.19
C ARG A 19 -14.07 -1.45 3.66
N ALA A 20 -14.98 -0.67 4.24
CA ALA A 20 -16.37 -0.58 3.79
C ALA A 20 -16.49 0.04 2.39
N THR A 21 -15.74 1.12 2.11
CA THR A 21 -15.75 1.79 0.80
C THR A 21 -15.02 0.98 -0.28
N ASN A 22 -13.93 0.29 0.07
CA ASN A 22 -13.22 -0.62 -0.84
C ASN A 22 -14.07 -1.83 -1.27
N ARG A 23 -15.13 -2.17 -0.52
CA ARG A 23 -16.08 -3.21 -0.91
C ARG A 23 -17.12 -2.72 -1.94
N GLN A 24 -17.29 -1.41 -2.06
CA GLN A 24 -18.24 -0.77 -2.98
C GLN A 24 -17.59 -0.25 -4.27
N THR A 25 -16.27 -0.17 -4.32
CA THR A 25 -15.49 0.28 -5.50
C THR A 25 -14.63 -0.90 -5.97
N SER A 26 -14.47 -1.14 -7.26
CA SER A 26 -13.52 -2.17 -7.73
C SER A 26 -12.10 -1.74 -7.35
N VAL A 27 -11.59 -2.29 -6.26
CA VAL A 27 -10.24 -2.04 -5.78
C VAL A 27 -9.36 -3.19 -6.26
N PRO A 28 -8.14 -2.92 -6.77
CA PRO A 28 -7.22 -3.97 -7.17
C PRO A 28 -6.97 -4.97 -6.03
N ASP A 29 -6.95 -6.26 -6.33
CA ASP A 29 -6.73 -7.33 -5.33
C ASP A 29 -5.44 -7.12 -4.51
N ALA A 30 -4.42 -6.51 -5.13
CA ALA A 30 -3.19 -6.13 -4.45
C ALA A 30 -3.42 -5.19 -3.25
N SER A 31 -4.41 -4.30 -3.32
CA SER A 31 -4.78 -3.41 -2.20
C SER A 31 -5.57 -4.14 -1.12
N LEU A 32 -6.34 -5.18 -1.48
CA LEU A 32 -7.06 -6.01 -0.50
C LEU A 32 -6.06 -6.82 0.34
N ARG A 33 -4.99 -7.32 -0.28
CA ARG A 33 -3.91 -8.09 0.36
C ARG A 33 -2.77 -7.25 0.93
N ALA A 34 -2.77 -5.94 0.74
CA ALA A 34 -1.75 -5.03 1.26
C ALA A 34 -1.59 -5.05 2.80
N THR A 35 -2.61 -5.54 3.52
CA THR A 35 -2.63 -5.62 4.99
C THR A 35 -2.04 -6.94 5.52
N ASP A 36 -1.79 -7.91 4.65
CA ASP A 36 -1.32 -9.24 5.04
C ASP A 36 0.05 -9.17 5.72
N GLU A 37 0.30 -10.09 6.65
CA GLU A 37 1.55 -10.12 7.43
C GLU A 37 2.79 -10.26 6.53
N VAL A 38 2.65 -10.97 5.40
CA VAL A 38 3.71 -11.11 4.39
C VAL A 38 4.15 -9.75 3.85
N GLN A 39 3.20 -8.84 3.59
CA GLN A 39 3.49 -7.51 3.05
C GLN A 39 4.22 -6.64 4.07
N ARG A 40 3.91 -6.82 5.36
CA ARG A 40 4.62 -6.15 6.48
C ARG A 40 6.06 -6.65 6.60
N LYS A 41 6.29 -7.95 6.46
CA LYS A 41 7.63 -8.54 6.48
C LYS A 41 8.48 -8.05 5.32
N ILE A 42 7.90 -7.99 4.12
CA ILE A 42 8.57 -7.45 2.92
C ILE A 42 8.94 -5.99 3.12
N GLU A 43 8.02 -5.16 3.65
CA GLU A 43 8.32 -3.76 3.95
C GLU A 43 9.46 -3.59 4.95
N ALA A 44 9.44 -4.35 6.05
CA ALA A 44 10.51 -4.29 7.05
C ALA A 44 11.88 -4.68 6.44
N HIS A 45 11.89 -5.66 5.53
CA HIS A 45 13.10 -6.08 4.82
C HIS A 45 13.63 -5.01 3.87
N PHE A 46 12.76 -4.37 3.08
CA PHE A 46 13.20 -3.27 2.21
C PHE A 46 13.63 -2.04 3.02
N ALA A 47 12.94 -1.75 4.12
CA ALA A 47 13.27 -0.63 5.00
C ALA A 47 14.67 -0.76 5.61
N SER A 48 15.09 -1.97 6.02
CA SER A 48 16.45 -2.19 6.55
C SER A 48 17.54 -1.99 5.48
N ALA A 49 17.22 -2.20 4.20
CA ALA A 49 18.10 -1.94 3.07
C ALA A 49 18.02 -0.49 2.55
N GLY A 50 17.22 0.39 3.16
CA GLY A 50 17.04 1.78 2.73
C GLY A 50 16.14 1.97 1.51
N TRP A 51 15.32 0.95 1.20
CA TRP A 51 14.31 0.94 0.15
C TRP A 51 12.91 1.08 0.75
N TYR A 52 11.96 1.57 -0.06
CA TYR A 52 10.61 1.87 0.38
C TYR A 52 9.60 0.99 -0.35
N TYR A 53 9.02 0.03 0.37
CA TYR A 53 8.02 -0.88 -0.18
C TYR A 53 6.61 -0.31 -0.07
N ASP A 54 6.03 0.09 -1.20
CA ASP A 54 4.74 0.75 -1.29
C ASP A 54 3.59 -0.27 -1.20
N ARG A 55 3.21 -0.62 0.04
CA ARG A 55 2.04 -1.49 0.33
C ARG A 55 0.73 -0.83 -0.07
N ARG A 56 0.63 0.50 0.11
CA ARG A 56 -0.51 1.34 -0.29
C ARG A 56 -0.06 2.23 -1.42
N LYS A 57 -0.81 2.30 -2.52
CA LYS A 57 -0.44 3.07 -3.72
C LYS A 57 -0.08 4.52 -3.36
N ASN A 58 1.12 4.93 -3.75
CA ASN A 58 1.70 6.27 -3.59
C ASN A 58 1.97 6.71 -2.15
N TYR A 59 1.98 5.82 -1.15
CA TYR A 59 2.21 6.22 0.24
C TYR A 59 3.58 6.89 0.41
N TYR A 60 4.66 6.20 0.00
CA TYR A 60 6.02 6.73 0.15
C TYR A 60 6.31 7.91 -0.79
N ARG A 61 5.62 7.96 -1.93
CA ARG A 61 5.69 9.08 -2.89
C ARG A 61 5.08 10.35 -2.31
N ASN A 62 3.94 10.23 -1.63
CA ASN A 62 3.22 11.39 -1.05
C ASN A 62 3.94 12.00 0.15
N ILE A 63 4.75 11.22 0.87
CA ILE A 63 5.59 11.71 1.98
C ILE A 63 6.97 12.21 1.51
N GLY A 64 7.19 12.32 0.19
CA GLY A 64 8.39 12.92 -0.39
C GLY A 64 9.63 12.03 -0.41
N LYS A 65 9.50 10.70 -0.34
CA LYS A 65 10.65 9.81 -0.55
C LYS A 65 11.06 9.80 -2.02
N SER A 66 12.36 9.61 -2.27
CA SER A 66 12.92 9.51 -3.62
C SER A 66 12.21 8.39 -4.41
N PRO A 67 11.61 8.70 -5.57
CA PRO A 67 10.89 7.72 -6.39
C PRO A 67 11.74 6.53 -6.81
N ASP A 68 13.05 6.74 -6.96
CA ASP A 68 14.01 5.72 -7.41
C ASP A 68 14.19 4.58 -6.41
N ARG A 69 13.82 4.82 -5.15
CA ARG A 69 13.89 3.83 -4.07
C ARG A 69 12.54 3.25 -3.69
N ILE A 70 11.49 3.52 -4.47
CA ILE A 70 10.13 3.06 -4.20
C ILE A 70 9.82 1.83 -5.03
N ILE A 71 9.48 0.73 -4.37
CA ILE A 71 9.07 -0.52 -4.99
C ILE A 71 7.60 -0.75 -4.69
N SER A 72 6.78 -0.87 -5.74
CA SER A 72 5.35 -1.17 -5.59
C SER A 72 5.09 -2.68 -5.60
N ILE A 73 3.96 -3.12 -5.03
CA ILE A 73 3.55 -4.54 -5.04
C ILE A 73 3.58 -5.14 -6.47
N PRO A 74 3.01 -4.50 -7.51
CA PRO A 74 3.03 -5.08 -8.86
C PRO A 74 4.45 -5.21 -9.45
N LEU A 75 5.31 -4.22 -9.20
CA LEU A 75 6.70 -4.23 -9.66
C LEU A 75 7.48 -5.40 -9.03
N LEU A 76 7.32 -5.59 -7.72
CA LEU A 76 7.93 -6.73 -7.04
C LEU A 76 7.41 -8.06 -7.58
N GLY A 77 6.09 -8.16 -7.82
CA GLY A 77 5.47 -9.34 -8.42
C GLY A 77 6.05 -9.69 -9.79
N GLN A 78 6.19 -8.70 -10.68
CA GLN A 78 6.79 -8.91 -12.01
C GLN A 78 8.27 -9.30 -11.92
N ALA A 79 9.04 -8.69 -11.02
CA ALA A 79 10.44 -9.06 -10.82
C ALA A 79 10.59 -10.51 -10.33
N VAL A 80 9.76 -10.94 -9.39
CA VAL A 80 9.75 -12.34 -8.92
C VAL A 80 9.36 -13.29 -10.05
N MET A 81 8.33 -12.95 -10.84
CA MET A 81 7.92 -13.76 -12.00
C MET A 81 8.98 -13.85 -13.10
N GLY A 82 9.84 -12.83 -13.25
CA GLY A 82 10.91 -12.85 -14.25
C GLY A 82 12.16 -13.61 -13.81
N VAL A 83 12.32 -13.87 -12.52
CA VAL A 83 13.44 -14.64 -11.95
C VAL A 83 13.07 -16.12 -11.71
N ALA A 84 11.78 -16.42 -11.55
CA ALA A 84 11.23 -17.78 -11.42
C ALA A 84 11.09 -18.46 -12.78
#